data_AF-A0A3N6P3M5-F1
#
_entry.id   AF-A0A3N6P3M5-F1
#
_cell.length_a   1.000
_cell.length_b   1.000
_cell.length_c   1.000
_cell.angle_alpha   90.00
_cell.angle_beta   90.00
_cell.angle_gamma   90.00
#
_symmetry.space_group_name_H-M   'P 1'
#
loop_
_entity.id
_entity.type
_entity.pdbx_description
1 polymer ?
#
loop_
_entity_poly.entity_id
_entity_poly.type
_entity_poly.pdbx_seq_one_letter_code
_entity_poly.pdbx_strand_id
1 'polypeptide(L)'
;ANLEELLSQIKFNFPLNFRHSLLYQAIKMSRADGFYHEKEKAAVAKAAEILGVDSKVVVSLESIAEMEDTADRLRIALFETKA
;
A
#
# COMPACT_ATOMS: atom_id res chain seq x y z
N ALA A 1 23.02 -6.82 3.41
CA ALA A 1 22.10 -7.56 4.31
C ALA A 1 21.05 -8.25 3.45
N ASN A 2 20.74 -9.51 3.73
CA ASN A 2 19.70 -10.26 3.01
C ASN A 2 18.32 -9.76 3.49
N LEU A 3 17.38 -9.57 2.56
CA LEU A 3 16.07 -9.00 2.91
C LEU A 3 15.28 -9.95 3.79
N GLU A 4 15.24 -11.24 3.48
CA GLU A 4 14.55 -12.24 4.30
C GLU A 4 15.10 -12.27 5.74
N GLU A 5 16.41 -12.11 5.89
CA GLU A 5 17.08 -12.04 7.19
C GLU A 5 16.65 -10.79 7.98
N LEU A 6 16.60 -9.62 7.35
CA LEU A 6 16.09 -8.39 7.97
C LEU A 6 14.61 -8.51 8.35
N LEU A 7 13.79 -9.09 7.46
CA LEU A 7 12.37 -9.30 7.71
C LEU A 7 12.11 -10.25 8.88
N SER A 8 12.95 -11.27 9.06
CA SER A 8 12.85 -12.23 10.16
C SER A 8 13.12 -11.63 11.54
N GLN A 9 13.81 -10.49 11.60
CA GLN A 9 14.14 -9.80 12.84
C GLN A 9 13.00 -8.91 13.35
N ILE A 10 12.01 -8.61 12.50
CA ILE A 10 10.88 -7.77 12.88
C ILE A 10 9.92 -8.58 13.75
N LYS A 11 9.82 -8.23 15.04
CA LYS A 11 8.92 -8.89 15.99
C LYS A 11 7.61 -8.12 16.14
N PHE A 12 6.50 -8.81 15.92
CA PHE A 12 5.14 -8.31 16.16
C PHE A 12 4.54 -9.03 17.38
N ASN A 13 3.79 -8.29 18.19
CA ASN A 13 3.00 -8.84 19.30
C ASN A 13 1.55 -9.16 18.90
N PHE A 14 1.23 -9.13 17.60
CA PHE A 14 -0.08 -9.48 17.02
C PHE A 14 0.11 -10.18 15.66
N PRO A 15 -0.85 -11.00 15.20
CA PRO A 15 -0.79 -11.63 13.89
C PRO A 15 -0.91 -10.57 12.78
N LEU A 16 0.15 -10.44 11.97
CA LEU A 16 0.21 -9.50 10.85
C LEU A 16 0.79 -10.18 9.63
N ASN A 17 0.12 -10.06 8.48
CA ASN A 17 0.73 -10.40 7.20
C ASN A 17 1.64 -9.25 6.76
N PHE A 18 2.86 -9.22 7.29
CA PHE A 18 3.80 -8.11 7.10
C PHE A 18 4.07 -7.79 5.63
N ARG A 19 4.19 -8.81 4.76
CA ARG A 19 4.48 -8.60 3.34
C ARG A 19 3.36 -7.81 2.66
N HIS A 20 2.10 -8.18 2.95
CA HIS A 20 0.95 -7.46 2.42
C HIS A 20 0.85 -6.06 3.03
N SER A 21 1.09 -5.93 4.34
CA SER A 21 1.04 -4.63 5.02
C SER A 21 2.10 -3.67 4.51
N LEU A 22 3.35 -4.12 4.35
CA LEU A 22 4.43 -3.29 3.84
C LEU A 22 4.16 -2.85 2.39
N LEU A 23 3.70 -3.78 1.54
CA LEU A 23 3.36 -3.46 0.16
C LEU A 23 2.19 -2.47 0.07
N TYR A 24 1.15 -2.66 0.88
CA TYR A 24 0.03 -1.74 0.96
C TYR A 24 0.44 -0.34 1.44
N GLN A 25 1.32 -0.25 2.44
CA GLN A 25 1.87 1.04 2.86
C GLN A 25 2.69 1.71 1.75
N ALA A 26 3.49 0.93 1.01
CA ALA A 26 4.22 1.45 -0.14
C ALA A 26 3.28 1.98 -1.23
N ILE A 27 2.20 1.26 -1.55
CA ILE A 27 1.16 1.72 -2.48
C ILE A 27 0.56 3.05 -2.02
N LYS A 28 0.18 3.18 -0.74
CA LYS A 28 -0.36 4.44 -0.21
C LYS A 28 0.63 5.60 -0.29
N MET A 29 1.91 5.35 0.00
CA MET A 29 2.96 6.37 -0.15
C MET A 29 3.13 6.78 -1.61
N SER A 30 3.09 5.83 -2.55
CA SER A 30 3.18 6.09 -3.99
C SER A 30 1.95 6.80 -4.56
N ARG A 31 0.81 6.80 -3.87
CA ARG A 31 -0.43 7.47 -4.31
C ARG A 31 -0.62 8.85 -3.67
N ALA A 32 0.27 9.25 -2.77
CA ALA A 32 0.08 10.42 -1.91
C ALA A 32 0.03 11.75 -2.68
N ASP A 33 0.62 11.82 -3.88
CA ASP A 33 0.56 13.00 -4.74
C ASP A 33 -0.71 13.07 -5.60
N GLY A 34 -1.60 12.08 -5.48
CA GLY A 34 -2.88 12.00 -6.17
C GLY A 34 -2.82 11.40 -7.57
N PHE A 35 -1.64 11.03 -8.08
CA PHE A 35 -1.50 10.43 -9.40
C PHE A 35 -0.77 9.09 -9.33
N TYR A 36 -1.49 7.99 -9.57
CA TYR A 36 -0.88 6.66 -9.62
C TYR A 36 -0.46 6.30 -11.06
N HIS A 37 0.73 6.74 -11.44
CA HIS A 37 1.31 6.61 -12.77
C HIS A 37 1.94 5.23 -13.02
N GLU A 38 2.17 4.92 -14.30
CA GLU A 38 2.78 3.64 -14.73
C GLU A 38 4.16 3.37 -14.10
N LYS A 39 4.92 4.42 -13.78
CA LYS A 39 6.21 4.26 -13.08
C LYS A 39 6.04 3.79 -11.63
N GLU A 40 5.01 4.26 -10.93
CA GLU A 40 4.72 3.81 -9.58
C GLU A 40 4.16 2.41 -9.57
N LYS A 41 3.25 2.09 -10.52
CA LYS A 41 2.78 0.71 -10.73
C LYS A 41 3.95 -0.25 -10.97
N ALA A 42 4.91 0.13 -11.81
CA ALA A 42 6.11 -0.67 -12.06
C ALA A 42 6.98 -0.83 -10.80
N ALA A 43 7.11 0.22 -9.98
CA ALA A 43 7.85 0.17 -8.71
C ALA A 43 7.15 -0.74 -7.69
N VAL A 44 5.82 -0.66 -7.58
CA VAL A 44 5.00 -1.52 -6.72
C VAL A 44 5.06 -2.97 -7.19
N ALA A 45 4.98 -3.23 -8.50
CA ALA A 45 5.13 -4.58 -9.05
C ALA A 45 6.50 -5.18 -8.71
N LYS A 46 7.57 -4.39 -8.85
CA LYS A 46 8.92 -4.82 -8.45
C LYS A 46 9.03 -5.09 -6.95
N ALA A 47 8.40 -4.25 -6.11
CA ALA A 47 8.36 -4.48 -4.67
C ALA A 47 7.57 -5.76 -4.32
N ALA A 48 6.48 -6.04 -5.02
CA ALA A 48 5.70 -7.25 -4.85
C ALA A 48 6.49 -8.52 -5.23
N GLU A 49 7.26 -8.49 -6.32
CA GLU A 49 8.17 -9.57 -6.71
C GLU A 49 9.21 -9.85 -5.61
N ILE A 50 9.85 -8.80 -5.09
CA ILE A 50 10.84 -8.90 -4.00
C ILE A 50 10.20 -9.48 -2.73
N LEU A 51 8.96 -9.12 -2.41
CA LEU A 51 8.25 -9.62 -1.24
C LEU A 51 7.59 -10.99 -1.47
N GLY A 52 7.59 -11.51 -2.70
CA GLY A 52 6.90 -12.74 -3.07
C GLY A 52 5.39 -12.65 -2.90
N VAL A 53 4.78 -11.51 -3.23
CA VAL A 53 3.34 -11.28 -3.20
C VAL A 53 2.75 -11.50 -4.59
N ASP A 54 1.70 -12.33 -4.67
CA ASP A 54 1.01 -12.64 -5.93
C ASP A 54 0.35 -11.40 -6.55
N SER A 55 0.39 -11.28 -7.88
CA SER A 55 -0.14 -10.12 -8.61
C SER A 55 -1.62 -9.87 -8.35
N LYS A 56 -2.44 -10.91 -8.12
CA LYS A 56 -3.86 -10.74 -7.76
C LYS A 56 -4.03 -10.10 -6.39
N VAL A 57 -3.12 -10.41 -5.46
CA VAL A 57 -3.08 -9.75 -4.15
C VAL A 57 -2.67 -8.29 -4.33
N VAL A 58 -1.67 -7.99 -5.18
CA VAL A 58 -1.28 -6.61 -5.48
C VAL A 58 -2.48 -5.78 -5.95
N VAL A 59 -3.23 -6.28 -6.94
CA VAL A 59 -4.44 -5.62 -7.45
C VAL A 59 -5.47 -5.39 -6.35
N SER A 60 -5.64 -6.35 -5.44
CA SER A 60 -6.55 -6.23 -4.31
C SER A 60 -6.10 -5.15 -3.32
N LEU A 61 -4.78 -5.06 -3.04
CA LEU A 61 -4.21 -4.02 -2.16
C LEU A 61 -4.32 -2.63 -2.79
N GLU A 62 -4.08 -2.51 -4.10
CA GLU A 62 -4.27 -1.26 -4.85
C GLU A 62 -5.74 -0.81 -4.79
N SER A 63 -6.68 -1.75 -4.97
CA SER A 63 -8.11 -1.47 -4.91
C SER A 63 -8.54 -0.95 -3.53
N ILE A 64 -8.05 -1.57 -2.45
CA ILE A 64 -8.34 -1.10 -1.09
C ILE A 64 -7.79 0.32 -0.86
N ALA A 65 -6.54 0.58 -1.28
CA ALA A 65 -5.95 1.91 -1.15
C ALA A 65 -6.77 2.98 -1.91
N GLU A 66 -7.20 2.68 -3.14
CA GLU A 66 -8.04 3.57 -3.92
C GLU A 66 -9.42 3.81 -3.30
N MET A 67 -10.04 2.77 -2.76
CA MET A 67 -11.33 2.88 -2.06
C MET A 67 -11.23 3.77 -0.84
N GLU A 68 -10.16 3.65 -0.05
CA GLU A 68 -9.89 4.52 1.10
C GLU A 68 -9.69 5.97 0.71
N ASP A 69 -8.87 6.24 -0.32
CA ASP A 69 -8.67 7.60 -0.84
C ASP A 69 -10.01 8.21 -1.26
N THR A 70 -10.87 7.40 -1.90
CA THR A 70 -12.20 7.82 -2.35
C THR A 70 -13.13 8.11 -1.17
N ALA A 71 -13.12 7.25 -0.15
CA ALA A 71 -13.90 7.45 1.07
C ALA A 71 -13.47 8.72 1.81
N ASP A 72 -12.17 9.01 1.87
CA ASP A 72 -11.66 10.22 2.52
C ASP A 72 -12.05 11.49 1.75
N ARG A 73 -11.95 11.47 0.41
CA ARG A 73 -12.45 12.58 -0.43
C ARG A 73 -13.95 12.82 -0.24
N LEU A 74 -14.75 11.75 -0.16
CA LEU A 74 -16.18 11.87 0.09
C LEU A 74 -16.47 12.45 1.49
N ARG A 75 -15.74 11.99 2.50
CA ARG A 75 -15.82 12.53 3.87
C ARG A 75 -15.52 14.03 3.89
N ILE A 76 -14.46 14.46 3.22
CA ILE A 76 -14.11 15.88 3.05
C ILE A 76 -15.25 16.64 2.37
N ALA A 77 -15.73 16.16 1.21
CA ALA A 77 -16.77 16.84 0.45
C ALA A 77 -18.10 17.00 1.21
N LEU A 78 -18.45 16.06 2.08
CA LEU A 78 -19.70 16.08 2.84
C LEU A 78 -19.63 16.90 4.13
N PHE A 79 -18.47 16.92 4.80
CA PHE A 79 -18.36 17.42 6.16
C PHE A 79 -17.42 18.62 6.32
N GLU A 80 -16.58 18.94 5.32
CA GLU A 80 -15.68 20.09 5.39
C GLU A 80 -16.42 21.36 4.94
N THR A 81 -16.88 22.15 5.91
CA THR A 81 -17.37 23.51 5.65
C THR A 81 -16.19 24.48 5.65
N LYS A 82 -16.07 25.33 4.62
CA LYS A 82 -15.17 26.48 4.67
C LYS A 82 -15.59 27.36 5.85
N ALA A 83 -14.73 27.44 6.88
CA ALA A 83 -14.86 28.43 7.92
C ALA A 83 -14.61 29.84 7.38
#